data_AF-A0A938XEZ1-F1
#
_entry.id   AF-A0A938XEZ1-F1
#
_cell.length_a   1.000
_cell.length_b   1.000
_cell.length_c   1.000
_cell.angle_alpha   90.00
_cell.angle_beta   90.00
_cell.angle_gamma   90.00
#
_symmetry.space_group_name_H-M   'P 1'
#
loop_
_entity.id
_entity.type
_entity.pdbx_description
1 polymer ?
#
loop_
_entity_poly.entity_id
_entity_poly.type
_entity_poly.pdbx_seq_one_letter_code
_entity_poly.pdbx_strand_id
1 'polypeptide(L)' 'MSNVVRNVIMIIVFIVCLALIFIGQKNISATGLCMELAGLVGLLVLLFIYNRRYK' A
#
# COMPACT_ATOMS: atom_id res chain seq x y z
N MET A 1 -14.34 1.59 16.08
CA MET A 1 -13.98 0.49 15.16
C MET A 1 -13.29 -0.60 15.94
N SER A 2 -13.68 -1.85 15.78
CA SER A 2 -12.98 -2.98 16.41
C SER A 2 -11.58 -3.14 15.82
N ASN A 3 -10.64 -3.66 16.62
CA ASN A 3 -9.26 -3.91 16.18
C ASN A 3 -9.22 -4.85 14.97
N VAL A 4 -10.14 -5.81 14.90
CA VAL A 4 -10.31 -6.75 13.77
C VAL A 4 -10.65 -6.00 12.48
N VAL A 5 -11.66 -5.14 12.49
CA VAL A 5 -12.07 -4.38 11.30
C VAL A 5 -10.92 -3.51 10.78
N ARG A 6 -10.18 -2.86 11.69
CA ARG A 6 -9.01 -2.06 11.31
C ARG A 6 -7.91 -2.91 10.67
N ASN A 7 -7.65 -4.10 11.20
CA ASN A 7 -6.63 -5.02 10.65
C ASN A 7 -7.02 -5.52 9.25
N VAL A 8 -8.31 -5.85 9.06
CA VAL A 8 -8.83 -6.25 7.75
C VAL A 8 -8.66 -5.13 6.72
N ILE A 9 -9.00 -3.88 7.09
CA ILE A 9 -8.80 -2.72 6.21
C ILE A 9 -7.32 -2.57 5.83
N MET A 10 -6.40 -2.72 6.80
CA MET A 10 -4.96 -2.62 6.53
C MET A 10 -4.48 -3.68 5.54
N ILE A 11 -4.95 -4.92 5.66
CA ILE A 11 -4.61 -6.01 4.74
C ILE A 11 -5.14 -5.72 3.32
N ILE A 12 -6.37 -5.23 3.19
CA ILE A 12 -6.95 -4.88 1.89
C ILE A 12 -6.13 -3.77 1.23
N VAL A 13 -5.80 -2.72 1.98
CA VAL A 13 -4.97 -1.61 1.48
C VAL A 13 -3.58 -2.10 1.05
N PHE A 14 -2.97 -2.99 1.82
CA PHE A 14 -1.68 -3.60 1.47
C PHE A 14 -1.73 -4.33 0.12
N ILE A 15 -2.76 -5.15 -0.10
CA ILE A 15 -2.93 -5.90 -1.36
C ILE A 15 -3.14 -4.93 -2.54
N VAL A 16 -3.94 -3.88 -2.36
CA VAL A 16 -4.16 -2.86 -3.41
C VAL A 16 -2.86 -2.13 -3.77
N CYS A 17 -2.05 -1.75 -2.77
CA CYS A 17 -0.75 -1.13 -3.01
C CYS A 17 0.22 -2.05 -3.77
N LEU A 18 0.25 -3.35 -3.45
CA LEU A 18 1.03 -4.33 -4.20
C LEU A 18 0.54 -4.49 -5.64
N ALA A 19 -0.78 -4.54 -5.85
CA ALA A 19 -1.37 -4.62 -7.18
C ALA A 19 -0.98 -3.42 -8.06
N LEU A 20 -0.98 -2.21 -7.49
CA LEU A 20 -0.54 -0.99 -8.19
C LEU A 20 0.93 -1.10 -8.66
N ILE A 21 1.81 -1.63 -7.81
CA ILE A 21 3.22 -1.84 -8.16
C ILE A 21 3.35 -2.87 -9.29
N PHE A 22 2.65 -4.01 -9.20
CA PHE A 22 2.71 -5.03 -10.26
C PHE A 22 2.15 -4.53 -11.60
N ILE A 23 1.09 -3.73 -11.58
CA ILE A 23 0.50 -3.14 -12.80
C ILE A 23 1.44 -2.07 -13.39
N GLY A 24 2.05 -1.24 -12.53
CA GLY A 24 3.02 -0.23 -12.95
C GLY A 24 4.23 -0.85 -13.64
N GLN A 25 4.76 -1.94 -13.08
CA GLN A 25 5.90 -2.69 -13.63
C GLN A 25 5.59 -3.29 -15.01
N LYS A 26 4.35 -3.76 -15.23
CA LYS A 26 3.92 -4.29 -16.54
C LYS A 26 3.78 -3.18 -17.60
N ASN A 27 3.59 -1.93 -17.20
CA ASN A 27 3.38 -0.78 -18.07
C ASN A 27 4.57 0.19 -18.02
N ILE A 28 5.70 -0.19 -18.62
CA ILE A 28 6.95 0.61 -18.64
C ILE A 28 6.73 1.95 -19.36
N SER A 29 6.35 2.96 -18.58
CA SER A 29 5.99 4.31 -19.00
C SER A 29 6.10 5.24 -17.79
N ALA A 30 6.14 6.56 -18.01
CA ALA A 30 6.09 7.53 -16.93
C ALA A 30 4.85 7.33 -16.03
N THR A 31 3.72 6.94 -16.61
CA THR A 31 2.49 6.64 -15.88
C THR A 31 2.63 5.38 -15.01
N GLY A 32 3.27 4.32 -15.52
CA GLY A 32 3.55 3.11 -14.74
C GLY A 32 4.48 3.40 -13.55
N LEU A 33 5.51 4.22 -13.77
CA LEU A 33 6.40 4.68 -12.70
C LEU A 33 5.64 5.46 -11.61
N CYS A 34 4.71 6.35 -11.99
CA CYS A 34 3.86 7.04 -11.03
C CYS A 34 2.96 6.09 -10.23
N MET A 35 2.42 5.03 -10.86
CA MET A 35 1.64 4.01 -10.15
C MET A 35 2.47 3.24 -9.13
N GLU A 36 3.72 2.90 -9.48
CA GLU A 36 4.64 2.25 -8.54
C GLU A 36 4.97 3.15 -7.35
N LEU A 37 5.30 4.41 -7.61
CA LEU A 37 5.57 5.39 -6.56
C LEU A 37 4.36 5.59 -5.64
N ALA A 38 3.14 5.65 -6.20
CA ALA A 38 1.92 5.73 -5.40
C ALA A 38 1.72 4.47 -4.54
N GLY A 39 1.95 3.28 -5.10
CA GLY A 39 1.91 2.02 -4.36
C GLY A 39 2.94 1.97 -3.22
N LEU A 40 4.18 2.39 -3.48
CA LEU A 40 5.26 2.45 -2.50
C LEU A 40 4.97 3.44 -1.37
N VAL A 41 4.49 4.65 -1.68
CA VAL A 41 4.07 5.63 -0.66
C VAL A 41 2.96 5.04 0.21
N GLY A 42 1.99 4.34 -0.39
CA GLY A 42 0.93 3.65 0.34
C GLY A 42 1.48 2.59 1.31
N LEU A 43 2.45 1.77 0.88
CA LEU A 43 3.11 0.78 1.74
C LEU A 43 3.88 1.42 2.89
N LEU A 44 4.61 2.52 2.64
CA LEU A 44 5.35 3.25 3.67
C LEU A 44 4.42 3.87 4.71
N VAL A 45 3.31 4.46 4.27
CA VAL A 45 2.28 5.01 5.18
C VAL A 45 1.67 3.90 6.02
N LEU A 46 1.36 2.74 5.42
CA LEU A 46 0.82 1.60 6.15
C LEU A 46 1.82 1.10 7.22
N LEU A 47 3.09 0.97 6.85
CA LEU A 47 4.16 0.59 7.77
C LEU A 47 4.33 1.61 8.90
N PHE A 48 4.24 2.91 8.60
CA PHE A 48 4.28 3.97 9.61
C PHE A 48 3.13 3.87 10.60
N ILE A 49 1.90 3.69 10.11
CA ILE A 49 0.71 3.54 10.96
C ILE A 49 0.80 2.27 11.81
N TYR A 50 1.31 1.18 11.24
CA TYR A 50 1.58 -0.04 11.98
C TYR A 50 2.61 0.24 13.09
N ASN A 51 3.78 0.77 12.75
CA ASN A 51 4.87 1.00 13.71
C ASN A 51 4.46 1.92 14.87
N ARG A 52 3.67 2.98 14.60
CA ARG A 52 3.14 3.88 15.64
C ARG A 52 2.18 3.19 16.61
N ARG A 53 1.60 2.05 16.24
CA ARG A 53 0.64 1.30 17.08
C ARG A 53 1.31 0.26 17.96
N TYR A 54 2.52 -0.19 17.62
CA TYR A 54 3.26 -1.21 18.35
C TYR A 54 4.49 -0.66 19.10
N LYS A 55 4.83 0.63 18.92
CA LYS A 55 5.62 1.41 19.85
C LYS A 55 4.75 1.95 20.98
#